data_AF-A0A7J2T7A9-F1
#
_entry.id   AF-A0A7J2T7A9-F1
#
_cell.length_a   1.000
_cell.length_b   1.000
_cell.length_c   1.000
_cell.angle_alpha   90.00
_cell.angle_beta   90.00
_cell.angle_gamma   90.00
#
_symmetry.space_group_name_H-M   'P 1'
#
loop_
_entity.id
_entity.type
_entity.pdbx_description
1 polymer ?
#
loop_
_entity_poly.entity_id
_entity_poly.type
_entity_poly.pdbx_seq_one_letter_code
_entity_poly.pdbx_strand_id
1 'polypeptide(L)' 'MEKRAKQPISLLVISTALCAALYAIGAYATAYIQSPWGMGQFRPAVVIPAFFATIFGPWTGGVGAAIGTL' A
#
# COMPACT_ATOMS: atom_id res chain seq x y z
N MET A 1 14.81 21.47 3.73
CA MET A 1 13.49 20.83 3.70
C MET A 1 12.78 21.31 2.45
N GLU A 2 12.80 20.49 1.40
CA GLU A 2 12.20 20.83 0.11
C GLU A 2 10.68 20.95 0.25
N LYS A 3 10.12 22.13 -0.01
CA LYS A 3 8.67 22.36 0.02
C LYS A 3 8.04 21.60 -1.15
N ARG A 4 7.56 20.40 -0.87
CA ARG A 4 6.88 19.56 -1.86
C ARG A 4 5.65 20.29 -2.38
N ALA A 5 5.62 20.60 -3.68
CA ALA A 5 4.46 21.20 -4.31
C ALA A 5 3.20 20.37 -4.00
N LYS A 6 2.11 21.05 -3.62
CA LYS A 6 0.86 20.40 -3.22
C LYS A 6 0.36 19.57 -4.40
N GLN A 7 0.33 18.26 -4.24
CA GLN A 7 -0.11 17.34 -5.30
C GLN A 7 -1.59 17.65 -5.65
N PRO A 8 -1.99 17.59 -6.92
CA PRO A 8 -3.39 17.74 -7.29
C PRO A 8 -4.21 16.61 -6.67
N ILE A 9 -5.43 16.94 -6.21
CA ILE A 9 -6.29 16.01 -5.48
C ILE A 9 -6.58 14.75 -6.31
N SER A 10 -6.76 14.89 -7.62
CA SER A 10 -6.97 13.77 -8.55
C SER A 10 -5.83 12.76 -8.52
N LEU A 11 -4.57 13.21 -8.48
CA LEU A 11 -3.39 12.36 -8.43
C LEU A 11 -3.28 11.64 -7.08
N LEU A 12 -3.64 12.33 -5.99
CA LEU A 12 -3.76 11.76 -4.65
C LEU A 12 -4.79 10.61 -4.62
N VAL A 13 -5.99 10.84 -5.17
CA VAL A 13 -7.06 9.84 -5.21
C VAL A 13 -6.66 8.63 -6.04
N ILE A 14 -6.16 8.84 -7.26
CA ILE A 14 -5.74 7.75 -8.16
C ILE A 14 -4.60 6.93 -7.55
N SER A 15 -3.57 7.59 -7.00
CA SER A 15 -2.44 6.88 -6.37
C SER A 15 -2.86 6.07 -5.14
N THR A 16 -3.81 6.57 -4.35
CA THR A 16 -4.36 5.84 -3.20
C THR A 16 -5.18 4.62 -3.65
N ALA A 17 -6.03 4.78 -4.68
CA ALA A 17 -6.84 3.70 -5.24
C ALA A 17 -5.97 2.61 -5.88
N LEU A 18 -4.93 2.99 -6.62
CA LEU A 18 -3.96 2.05 -7.19
C LEU A 18 -3.18 1.33 -6.09
N CYS A 19 -2.71 2.05 -5.07
CA CYS A 19 -2.04 1.45 -3.91
C CYS A 19 -2.92 0.39 -3.24
N ALA A 20 -4.20 0.70 -3.02
CA ALA A 20 -5.14 -0.22 -2.40
C ALA A 20 -5.39 -1.47 -3.28
N ALA A 21 -5.62 -1.28 -4.58
CA ALA A 21 -5.85 -2.40 -5.51
C ALA A 21 -4.64 -3.32 -5.62
N LEU A 22 -3.43 -2.75 -5.81
CA LEU A 22 -2.20 -3.53 -5.90
C LEU A 22 -1.89 -4.24 -4.57
N TYR A 23 -2.11 -3.56 -3.44
CA TYR A 23 -1.91 -4.18 -2.12
C TYR A 23 -2.90 -5.31 -1.86
N ALA A 24 -4.18 -5.15 -2.21
CA ALA A 24 -5.19 -6.18 -2.09
C ALA A 24 -4.86 -7.42 -2.93
N ILE A 25 -4.47 -7.23 -4.19
CA ILE A 25 -4.07 -8.33 -5.09
C ILE A 25 -2.82 -9.03 -4.55
N GLY A 26 -1.81 -8.25 -4.14
CA GLY A 26 -0.58 -8.81 -3.57
C GLY A 26 -0.83 -9.58 -2.28
N ALA A 27 -1.65 -9.03 -1.38
CA ALA A 27 -2.01 -9.68 -0.13
C ALA A 27 -2.83 -10.96 -0.37
N TYR A 28 -3.74 -10.96 -1.34
CA TYR A 28 -4.51 -12.14 -1.71
C TYR A 28 -3.64 -13.24 -2.33
N ALA A 29 -2.73 -12.87 -3.24
CA ALA A 29 -1.81 -13.82 -3.86
C ALA A 29 -0.90 -14.51 -2.84
N THR A 30 -0.50 -13.81 -1.78
CA THR A 30 0.35 -14.37 -0.71
C THR A 30 -0.44 -14.90 0.49
N ALA A 31 -1.77 -14.81 0.49
CA ALA A 31 -2.63 -15.29 1.58
C ALA A 31 -2.65 -16.81 1.75
N TYR A 32 -2.11 -17.56 0.80
CA TYR A 32 -1.95 -19.01 0.93
C TYR A 32 -0.55 -19.40 1.42
N ILE A 33 0.39 -18.45 1.47
CA ILE A 33 1.70 -18.67 2.09
C ILE A 33 1.56 -18.41 3.59
N GLN A 34 1.66 -19.50 4.35
CA GLN A 34 1.81 -19.44 5.80
C GLN A 34 3.06 -18.65 6.15
N SER A 35 2.98 -17.80 7.16
CA SER A 35 4.17 -17.11 7.66
C SER A 35 5.24 -18.13 8.06
N PRO A 36 6.54 -17.78 7.93
CA PRO A 36 7.64 -18.65 8.37
C PRO A 36 7.56 -19.07 9.85
N TRP A 37 6.74 -18.37 10.64
CA TRP A 37 6.50 -18.59 12.06
C TRP A 37 5.29 -19.48 12.35
N GLY A 38 4.68 -20.10 11.33
CA GLY A 38 3.56 -21.04 11.50
C GLY A 38 2.26 -20.40 11.98
N MET A 39 2.22 -19.08 12.13
CA MET A 39 1.08 -18.31 12.62
C MET A 39 0.91 -17.03 11.77
N GLY A 40 -0.24 -16.89 11.11
CA GLY A 40 -0.58 -15.72 10.30
C GLY A 40 -0.13 -15.80 8.84
N GLN A 41 -0.58 -14.81 8.06
CA GLN A 41 -0.31 -14.73 6.63
C GLN A 41 1.04 -14.08 6.35
N PHE A 42 1.84 -14.66 5.45
CA PHE A 42 3.03 -14.00 4.94
C PHE A 42 2.59 -12.88 3.99
N ARG A 43 2.81 -11.62 4.38
CA ARG A 43 2.35 -10.43 3.63
C ARG A 43 3.53 -9.59 3.14
N PRO A 44 4.39 -10.10 2.23
CA PRO A 44 5.45 -9.30 1.62
C PRO A 44 4.88 -8.18 0.75
N ALA A 45 3.59 -8.25 0.38
CA ALA A 45 2.86 -7.21 -0.35
C ALA A 45 2.87 -5.83 0.34
N VAL A 46 3.22 -5.73 1.64
CA VAL A 46 3.37 -4.45 2.37
C VAL A 46 4.42 -3.53 1.73
N VAL A 47 5.33 -4.07 0.91
CA VAL A 47 6.25 -3.29 0.08
C VAL A 47 5.51 -2.30 -0.83
N ILE A 48 4.30 -2.62 -1.30
CA ILE A 48 3.51 -1.76 -2.20
C ILE A 48 3.09 -0.46 -1.50
N PRO A 49 2.37 -0.49 -0.36
CA PRO A 49 2.06 0.74 0.37
C PRO A 49 3.29 1.46 0.91
N ALA A 50 4.37 0.75 1.25
CA ALA A 50 5.63 1.40 1.62
C ALA A 50 6.23 2.22 0.46
N PHE A 51 6.23 1.67 -0.75
CA PHE A 51 6.69 2.37 -1.96
C PHE A 51 5.80 3.56 -2.32
N PHE A 52 4.47 3.39 -2.24
CA PHE A 52 3.55 4.50 -2.47
C PHE A 52 3.65 5.58 -1.38
N ALA A 53 4.02 5.21 -0.15
CA ALA A 53 4.26 6.16 0.93
C ALA A 53 5.51 7.01 0.70
N THR A 54 6.60 6.41 0.19
CA THR A 54 7.84 7.14 -0.09
C THR A 54 7.69 8.08 -1.29
N ILE A 55 6.96 7.65 -2.33
CA ILE A 55 6.77 8.46 -3.53
C ILE A 55 5.65 9.47 -3.37
N PHE A 56 4.43 9.09 -2.98
CA PHE A 56 3.29 10.02 -3.02
C PHE A 56 3.00 10.66 -1.67
N GLY A 57 3.54 10.10 -0.59
CA GLY A 57 3.46 10.63 0.77
C GLY A 57 2.77 9.65 1.73
N PRO A 58 2.83 9.91 3.04
CA PRO A 58 2.33 8.97 4.04
C PRO A 58 0.82 8.71 3.93
N TRP A 59 0.05 9.67 3.43
CA TRP A 59 -1.41 9.55 3.29
C TRP A 59 -1.83 8.50 2.25
N THR A 60 -1.20 8.51 1.06
CA THR A 60 -1.52 7.58 -0.02
C THR A 60 -1.16 6.14 0.35
N GLY A 61 0.00 5.93 0.97
CA GLY A 61 0.42 4.61 1.44
C GLY A 61 -0.40 4.12 2.63
N GLY A 62 -0.69 4.99 3.60
CA GLY A 62 -1.45 4.63 4.81
C GLY A 62 -2.91 4.30 4.51
N VAL A 63 -3.62 5.19 3.81
CA VAL A 63 -5.03 4.98 3.44
C VAL A 63 -5.14 3.84 2.41
N GLY A 64 -4.22 3.78 1.44
CA GLY A 64 -4.15 2.69 0.47
C GLY A 64 -3.97 1.33 1.14
N ALA A 65 -3.07 1.22 2.12
CA ALA A 65 -2.86 0.00 2.91
C ALA A 65 -4.09 -0.37 3.75
N ALA A 66 -4.72 0.61 4.38
CA ALA A 66 -5.91 0.40 5.22
C ALA A 66 -7.13 -0.05 4.40
N ILE A 67 -7.26 0.40 3.15
CA ILE A 67 -8.33 -0.06 2.25
C ILE A 67 -7.97 -1.41 1.62
N GLY A 68 -6.71 -1.61 1.23
CA GLY A 68 -6.27 -2.84 0.57
C GLY A 68 -6.01 -4.02 1.49
N THR A 69 -6.13 -3.86 2.81
CA THR A 69 -6.05 -4.98 3.76
C THR A 69 -7.37 -5.74 3.75
N LEU A 70 -7.33 -6.98 3.23
CA LEU A 70 -8.42 -7.95 3.22
C LEU A 70 -8.24 -8.96 4.37
#